data_AF-A0A525CL03-F1
#
_entry.id   AF-A0A525CL03-F1
#
_cell.length_a   1.000
_cell.length_b   1.000
_cell.length_c   1.000
_cell.angle_alpha   90.00
_cell.angle_beta   90.00
_cell.angle_gamma   90.00
#
_symmetry.space_group_name_H-M   'P 1'
#
loop_
_entity.id
_entity.type
_entity.pdbx_description
1 polymer ?
#
loop_
_entity_poly.entity_id
_entity_poly.type
_entity_poly.pdbx_seq_one_letter_code
_entity_poly.pdbx_strand_id
1 'polypeptide(L)'
;MSKVTHSGGRLKLNDFKKVMYGPDMGPGSPGFSGFLRQTLRQFGGASASVEVWSHISTAKTELWHIRIPKVPRNQIVEAVFWSVKKEKQFDDKEFALDFEVQGEIHDKGVNKLSVMVYLVPRKELDEMQQLFSEAGIK
;
A
#
# COMPACT_ATOMS: atom_id res chain seq x y z
N MET A 1 -10.61 -1.90 12.21
CA MET A 1 -9.43 -1.10 12.56
C MET A 1 -8.76 -1.75 13.75
N SER A 2 -7.44 -1.65 13.83
CA SER A 2 -6.64 -2.21 14.92
C SER A 2 -5.69 -1.13 15.43
N LYS A 3 -5.54 -1.03 16.75
CA LYS A 3 -4.58 -0.13 17.39
C LYS A 3 -3.38 -0.95 17.83
N VAL A 4 -2.22 -0.67 17.23
CA VAL A 4 -0.99 -1.43 17.46
C VAL A 4 0.08 -0.47 17.98
N THR A 5 0.91 -0.93 18.91
CA THR A 5 2.13 -0.21 19.32
C THR A 5 3.35 -1.08 19.06
N HIS A 6 4.47 -0.42 18.79
CA HIS A 6 5.77 -1.06 18.67
C HIS A 6 6.58 -0.81 19.95
N SER A 7 6.98 -1.87 20.64
CA SER A 7 7.82 -1.78 21.83
C SER A 7 8.84 -2.91 21.83
N GLY A 8 10.13 -2.57 21.89
CA GLY A 8 11.22 -3.56 21.93
C GLY A 8 11.27 -4.52 20.74
N GLY A 9 10.93 -4.05 19.53
CA GLY A 9 10.92 -4.89 18.32
C GLY A 9 9.72 -5.82 18.19
N ARG A 10 8.72 -5.70 19.07
CA ARG A 10 7.49 -6.50 19.03
C ARG A 10 6.29 -5.60 18.77
N LEU A 11 5.42 -6.07 17.89
CA LEU A 11 4.10 -5.51 17.69
C LEU A 11 3.18 -6.01 18.81
N LYS A 12 2.51 -5.08 19.48
CA LYS A 12 1.48 -5.39 20.46
C LYS A 12 0.14 -4.85 19.96
N LEU A 13 -0.83 -5.75 19.77
CA LEU A 13 -2.23 -5.36 19.55
C LEU A 13 -2.79 -4.81 20.86
N ASN A 14 -3.18 -3.54 20.87
CA ASN A 14 -3.78 -2.91 22.04
C ASN A 14 -5.31 -2.97 22.00
N ASP A 15 -5.90 -2.83 20.83
CA ASP A 15 -7.35 -2.86 20.65
C ASP A 15 -7.72 -3.19 19.19
N PHE A 16 -8.93 -3.70 18.97
CA PHE A 16 -9.49 -3.90 17.64
C PHE A 16 -10.99 -3.61 17.63
N LYS A 17 -11.46 -2.98 16.56
CA LYS A 17 -12.89 -2.70 16.37
C LYS A 17 -13.29 -2.93 14.92
N LYS A 18 -14.32 -3.75 14.71
CA LYS A 18 -15.06 -3.82 13.44
C LYS A 18 -16.14 -2.75 13.46
N VAL A 19 -16.18 -1.90 12.44
CA VAL A 19 -17.18 -0.84 12.32
C VAL A 19 -17.91 -1.06 11.01
N MET A 20 -19.23 -1.21 11.10
CA MET A 20 -20.11 -1.34 9.95
C MET A 20 -20.61 0.04 9.55
N TYR A 21 -20.83 0.23 8.25
CA TYR A 21 -21.51 1.39 7.69
C TYR A 21 -22.72 0.92 6.88
N GLY A 22 -23.68 1.82 6.63
CA GLY A 22 -24.91 1.49 5.89
C GLY A 22 -24.64 1.10 4.44
N PRO A 23 -25.60 0.43 3.76
CA PRO A 23 -25.41 -0.07 2.40
C PRO A 23 -25.08 1.03 1.38
N ASP A 24 -25.56 2.26 1.60
CA ASP A 24 -25.36 3.41 0.71
C ASP A 24 -24.19 4.32 1.13
N MET A 25 -23.42 3.89 2.14
CA MET A 25 -22.31 4.64 2.70
C MET A 25 -21.01 3.89 2.42
N GLY A 26 -19.99 4.58 1.92
CA GLY A 26 -18.69 3.99 1.62
C GLY A 26 -17.68 5.04 1.17
N PRO A 27 -16.42 4.65 0.91
CA PRO A 27 -15.44 5.56 0.33
C PRO A 27 -16.01 6.27 -0.91
N GLY A 28 -15.95 7.61 -0.92
CA GLY A 28 -16.51 8.45 -1.99
C GLY A 28 -18.00 8.84 -1.83
N SER A 29 -18.78 8.20 -0.94
CA SER A 29 -20.17 8.62 -0.70
C SER A 29 -20.23 9.88 0.18
N PRO A 30 -21.26 10.75 0.00
CA PRO A 30 -21.48 11.89 0.90
C PRO A 30 -21.50 11.48 2.38
N GLY A 31 -20.77 12.22 3.22
CA GLY A 31 -20.74 12.02 4.67
C GLY A 31 -19.79 10.92 5.17
N PHE A 32 -19.15 10.14 4.29
CA PHE A 32 -18.26 9.05 4.72
C PHE A 32 -17.01 9.55 5.45
N SER A 33 -16.39 10.64 5.00
CA SER A 33 -15.23 11.24 5.68
C SER A 33 -15.57 11.72 7.09
N GLY A 34 -16.78 12.27 7.30
CA GLY A 34 -17.29 12.63 8.63
C GLY A 34 -17.48 11.42 9.54
N PHE A 35 -18.07 10.34 9.02
CA PHE A 35 -18.19 9.07 9.72
C PHE A 35 -16.83 8.47 10.09
N LEU A 36 -15.87 8.46 9.16
CA LEU A 36 -14.51 7.98 9.37
C LEU A 36 -13.81 8.80 10.46
N ARG A 37 -13.91 10.13 10.40
CA ARG A 37 -13.37 11.03 11.43
C ARG A 37 -13.90 10.74 12.82
N GLN A 38 -15.22 10.61 12.96
CA GLN A 38 -15.86 10.31 14.24
C GLN A 38 -15.38 8.95 14.78
N THR A 39 -15.34 7.96 13.89
CA THR A 39 -14.91 6.59 14.19
C THR A 39 -13.45 6.54 14.65
N LEU A 40 -12.54 7.21 13.93
CA LEU A 40 -11.12 7.27 14.27
C LEU A 40 -10.88 8.05 15.57
N ARG A 41 -11.61 9.14 15.82
CA ARG A 41 -11.50 9.88 17.10
C ARG A 41 -11.93 9.04 18.29
N GLN A 42 -13.03 8.30 18.16
CA GLN A 42 -13.54 7.41 19.22
C GLN A 42 -12.57 6.25 19.50
N PHE A 43 -11.92 5.71 18.46
CA PHE A 43 -11.04 4.55 18.60
C PHE A 43 -9.59 4.91 18.93
N GLY A 44 -9.05 5.96 18.29
CA GLY A 44 -7.68 6.42 18.43
C GLY A 44 -7.43 7.24 19.71
N GLY A 45 -8.47 7.89 20.24
CA GLY A 45 -8.36 8.89 21.31
C GLY A 45 -8.19 10.30 20.76
N ALA A 46 -8.33 11.32 21.62
CA ALA A 46 -8.32 12.74 21.24
C ALA A 46 -6.96 13.31 20.80
N SER A 47 -5.89 12.49 20.75
CA SER A 47 -4.54 12.95 20.41
C SER A 47 -4.33 13.07 18.89
N ALA A 48 -3.82 14.23 18.47
CA ALA A 48 -3.69 14.68 17.08
C ALA A 48 -2.60 13.99 16.23
N SER A 49 -2.03 12.86 16.66
CA SER A 49 -0.91 12.21 15.97
C SER A 49 -1.09 10.69 15.88
N VAL A 50 -2.19 10.25 15.27
CA VAL A 50 -2.38 8.84 14.93
C VAL A 50 -1.87 8.62 13.51
N GLU A 51 -0.80 7.84 13.35
CA GLU A 51 -0.39 7.31 12.06
C GLU A 51 -1.36 6.20 11.65
N VAL A 52 -1.91 6.29 10.44
CA VAL A 52 -2.88 5.33 9.92
C VAL A 52 -2.27 4.53 8.78
N TRP A 53 -2.36 3.22 8.88
CA TRP A 53 -2.05 2.30 7.80
C TRP A 53 -3.35 1.85 7.15
N SER A 54 -3.45 2.01 5.83
CA SER A 54 -4.55 1.53 5.00
C SER A 54 -4.01 0.69 3.86
N HIS A 55 -4.89 -0.02 3.16
CA HIS A 55 -4.56 -0.78 1.96
C HIS A 55 -5.36 -0.26 0.78
N ILE A 56 -4.79 -0.42 -0.41
CA ILE A 56 -5.50 -0.22 -1.68
C ILE A 56 -6.06 -1.58 -2.11
N SER A 57 -7.23 -1.57 -2.75
CA SER A 57 -7.83 -2.79 -3.27
C SER A 57 -6.92 -3.41 -4.34
N THR A 58 -6.69 -4.72 -4.25
CA THR A 58 -5.98 -5.48 -5.27
C THR A 58 -6.71 -5.49 -6.60
N ALA A 59 -8.03 -5.26 -6.63
CA ALA A 59 -8.80 -5.11 -7.86
C ALA A 59 -8.39 -3.87 -8.69
N LYS A 60 -7.69 -2.92 -8.05
CA LYS A 60 -7.20 -1.69 -8.67
C LYS A 60 -5.67 -1.66 -8.81
N THR A 61 -5.03 -2.79 -8.55
CA THR A 61 -3.57 -2.96 -8.60
C THR A 61 -3.24 -4.08 -9.58
N GLU A 62 -2.22 -3.89 -10.40
CA GLU A 62 -1.64 -5.01 -11.16
C GLU A 62 -0.54 -5.67 -10.32
N LEU A 63 -0.65 -6.99 -10.16
CA LEU A 63 0.32 -7.81 -9.44
C LEU A 63 0.82 -8.93 -10.34
N TRP A 64 2.13 -9.05 -10.51
CA TRP A 64 2.73 -10.16 -11.24
C TRP A 64 4.19 -10.37 -10.84
N HIS A 65 4.72 -11.52 -11.24
CA HIS A 65 6.13 -11.84 -11.01
C HIS A 65 6.96 -11.47 -12.24
N ILE A 66 8.12 -10.85 -11.99
CA ILE A 66 9.18 -10.70 -12.98
C ILE A 66 10.43 -11.44 -12.53
N ARG A 67 11.34 -11.63 -13.49
CA ARG A 67 12.68 -12.17 -13.22
C ARG A 67 13.71 -11.16 -13.72
N ILE A 68 14.55 -10.68 -12.81
CA ILE A 68 15.65 -9.79 -13.17
C ILE A 68 16.99 -10.54 -13.03
N PRO A 69 18.05 -10.14 -13.75
CA PRO A 69 19.39 -10.65 -13.49
C PRO A 69 19.79 -10.45 -12.02
N LYS A 70 20.65 -11.32 -11.49
CA LYS A 70 21.26 -11.08 -10.18
C LYS A 70 22.19 -9.87 -10.28
N VAL A 71 21.82 -8.78 -9.61
CA VAL A 71 22.57 -7.51 -9.57
C VAL A 71 22.89 -7.12 -8.12
N PRO A 72 23.89 -6.24 -7.90
CA PRO A 72 24.13 -5.64 -6.59
C PRO A 72 22.87 -5.01 -5.99
N ARG A 73 22.72 -5.05 -4.66
CA ARG A 73 21.49 -4.59 -3.98
C ARG A 73 21.09 -3.16 -4.33
N ASN A 74 22.06 -2.26 -4.51
CA ASN A 74 21.83 -0.86 -4.87
C ASN A 74 21.33 -0.67 -6.32
N GLN A 75 21.40 -1.69 -7.18
CA GLN A 75 20.94 -1.65 -8.57
C GLN A 75 19.58 -2.35 -8.77
N ILE A 76 19.05 -3.03 -7.75
CA ILE A 76 17.80 -3.80 -7.87
C ILE A 76 16.64 -2.90 -8.27
N VAL A 77 16.50 -1.72 -7.65
CA VAL A 77 15.42 -0.76 -7.94
C VAL A 77 15.40 -0.40 -9.42
N GLU A 78 16.55 -0.05 -9.98
CA GLU A 78 16.69 0.33 -11.38
C GLU A 78 16.43 -0.86 -12.32
N ALA A 79 16.96 -2.03 -12.00
CA ALA A 79 16.73 -3.25 -12.77
C ALA A 79 15.24 -3.65 -12.81
N VAL A 80 14.54 -3.53 -11.68
CA VAL A 80 13.08 -3.75 -11.60
C VAL A 80 12.36 -2.71 -12.45
N PHE A 81 12.62 -1.41 -12.24
CA PHE A 81 11.95 -0.33 -12.95
C PHE A 81 12.02 -0.52 -14.48
N TRP A 82 13.21 -0.74 -15.03
CA TRP A 82 13.38 -0.93 -16.46
C TRP A 82 12.75 -2.22 -16.99
N SER A 83 12.77 -3.30 -16.21
CA SER A 83 12.13 -4.56 -16.58
C SER A 83 10.61 -4.40 -16.68
N VAL A 84 10.00 -3.75 -15.68
CA VAL A 84 8.56 -3.45 -15.65
C VAL A 84 8.19 -2.48 -16.78
N LYS A 85 8.96 -1.40 -16.97
CA LYS A 85 8.73 -0.41 -18.04
C LYS A 85 8.76 -1.05 -19.42
N LYS A 86 9.68 -2.00 -19.66
CA LYS A 86 9.76 -2.77 -20.91
C LYS A 86 8.55 -3.69 -21.12
N GLU A 87 8.04 -4.31 -20.07
CA GLU A 87 6.92 -5.26 -20.16
C GLU A 87 5.57 -4.56 -20.34
N LYS A 88 5.33 -3.45 -19.61
CA LYS A 88 4.00 -2.82 -19.49
C LYS A 88 3.89 -1.40 -20.04
N GLN A 89 5.00 -0.74 -20.39
CA GLN A 89 5.02 0.62 -20.96
C GLN A 89 4.13 1.64 -20.21
N PHE A 90 4.13 1.61 -18.87
CA PHE A 90 3.33 2.52 -18.05
C PHE A 90 3.93 3.94 -17.99
N ASP A 91 3.15 4.96 -17.68
CA ASP A 91 3.64 6.32 -17.36
C ASP A 91 3.96 6.44 -15.86
N ASP A 92 5.20 6.78 -15.51
CA ASP A 92 5.67 6.89 -14.13
C ASP A 92 5.11 8.12 -13.38
N LYS A 93 4.53 9.07 -14.12
CA LYS A 93 3.75 10.17 -13.55
C LYS A 93 2.33 9.78 -13.18
N GLU A 94 1.79 8.74 -13.80
CA GLU A 94 0.41 8.27 -13.58
C GLU A 94 0.36 7.03 -12.68
N PHE A 95 1.46 6.28 -12.58
CA PHE A 95 1.54 5.05 -11.79
C PHE A 95 2.65 5.10 -10.75
N ALA A 96 2.38 4.48 -9.61
CA ALA A 96 3.35 4.11 -8.60
C ALA A 96 3.74 2.65 -8.80
N LEU A 97 5.05 2.41 -8.82
CA LEU A 97 5.64 1.08 -8.85
C LEU A 97 6.24 0.79 -7.49
N ASP A 98 5.84 -0.32 -6.89
CA ASP A 98 6.47 -0.93 -5.73
C ASP A 98 6.82 -2.39 -6.04
N PHE A 99 7.69 -2.99 -5.24
CA PHE A 99 8.12 -4.37 -5.47
C PHE A 99 8.66 -5.06 -4.22
N GLU A 100 8.63 -6.40 -4.26
CA GLU A 100 9.20 -7.26 -3.24
C GLU A 100 10.13 -8.30 -3.88
N VAL A 101 11.39 -8.35 -3.43
CA VAL A 101 12.33 -9.39 -3.85
C VAL A 101 12.05 -10.67 -3.06
N GLN A 102 11.62 -11.73 -3.74
CA GLN A 102 11.25 -13.00 -3.12
C GLN A 102 12.43 -13.96 -2.94
N GLY A 103 13.54 -13.71 -3.63
CA GLY A 103 14.76 -14.50 -3.49
C GLY A 103 15.43 -14.83 -4.82
N GLU A 104 16.49 -15.62 -4.74
CA GLU A 104 17.24 -16.09 -5.91
C GLU A 104 16.56 -17.33 -6.51
N ILE A 105 16.53 -17.38 -7.84
CA ILE A 105 16.07 -18.53 -8.62
C ILE A 105 17.12 -18.90 -9.65
N HIS A 106 17.20 -20.20 -9.98
CA HIS A 106 18.04 -20.69 -11.05
C HIS A 106 17.20 -20.93 -12.30
N ASP A 107 17.52 -20.25 -13.39
CA ASP A 107 16.76 -20.31 -14.64
C ASP A 107 17.72 -20.40 -15.83
N LYS A 108 17.67 -21.54 -16.54
CA LYS A 108 18.52 -21.84 -17.72
C LYS A 108 20.02 -21.61 -17.48
N GLY A 109 20.54 -22.09 -16.34
CA GLY A 109 21.97 -21.98 -16.01
C GLY A 109 22.40 -20.63 -15.42
N VAL A 110 21.47 -19.68 -15.26
CA VAL A 110 21.76 -18.33 -14.77
C VAL A 110 20.99 -18.05 -13.49
N ASN A 111 21.66 -17.43 -12.51
CA ASN A 111 21.02 -16.95 -11.29
C ASN A 111 20.28 -15.65 -11.56
N LYS A 112 18.99 -15.63 -11.18
CA LYS A 112 18.10 -14.48 -11.29
C LYS A 112 17.48 -14.18 -9.93
N LEU A 113 16.86 -13.01 -9.82
CA LEU A 113 16.01 -12.67 -8.68
C LEU A 113 14.54 -12.79 -9.11
N SER A 114 13.73 -13.48 -8.30
CA SER A 114 12.27 -13.44 -8.39
C SER A 114 11.78 -12.19 -7.68
N VAL A 115 10.94 -11.42 -8.35
CA VAL A 115 10.39 -10.16 -7.82
C VAL A 115 8.89 -10.15 -8.04
N MET A 116 8.13 -9.89 -6.97
CA MET A 116 6.72 -9.52 -7.07
C MET A 116 6.62 -8.03 -7.33
N VAL A 117 5.89 -7.65 -8.38
CA VAL A 117 5.67 -6.26 -8.78
C VAL A 117 4.26 -5.84 -8.37
N TYR A 118 4.14 -4.61 -7.88
CA TYR A 118 2.89 -3.93 -7.59
C TYR A 118 2.84 -2.64 -8.41
N LEU A 119 1.92 -2.54 -9.35
CA LEU A 119 1.72 -1.33 -10.15
C LEU A 119 0.32 -0.77 -9.86
N VAL A 120 0.26 0.46 -9.36
CA VAL A 120 -0.98 1.11 -8.92
C VAL A 120 -1.11 2.48 -9.57
N PRO A 121 -2.28 2.87 -10.11
CA PRO A 121 -2.51 4.24 -10.53
C PRO A 121 -2.38 5.21 -9.34
N ARG A 122 -1.62 6.30 -9.50
CA ARG A 122 -1.43 7.31 -8.45
C ARG A 122 -2.74 7.94 -7.99
N LYS A 123 -3.71 8.08 -8.89
CA LYS A 123 -5.06 8.51 -8.55
C LYS A 123 -5.68 7.70 -7.40
N GLU A 124 -5.42 6.40 -7.32
CA GLU A 124 -5.92 5.54 -6.23
C GLU A 124 -5.24 5.85 -4.88
N LEU A 125 -3.95 6.21 -4.92
CA LEU A 125 -3.23 6.71 -3.75
C LEU A 125 -3.77 8.06 -3.31
N ASP A 126 -4.02 8.96 -4.27
CA ASP A 126 -4.50 10.31 -4.01
C ASP A 126 -5.92 10.29 -3.44
N GLU A 127 -6.84 9.49 -3.99
CA GLU A 127 -8.20 9.32 -3.46
C GLU A 127 -8.18 8.77 -2.03
N MET A 128 -7.30 7.81 -1.73
CA MET A 128 -7.13 7.26 -0.38
C MET A 128 -6.57 8.32 0.59
N GLN A 129 -5.53 9.06 0.19
CA GLN A 129 -4.96 10.13 0.99
C GLN A 129 -5.97 11.25 1.24
N GLN A 130 -6.73 11.65 0.21
CA GLN A 130 -7.77 12.65 0.31
C GLN A 130 -8.86 12.23 1.31
N LEU A 131 -9.33 10.98 1.24
CA LEU A 131 -10.31 10.45 2.18
C LEU A 131 -9.86 10.60 3.65
N PHE A 132 -8.61 10.24 3.95
CA PHE A 132 -8.07 10.36 5.31
C PHE A 132 -7.81 11.83 5.70
N SER A 133 -7.38 12.66 4.74
CA SER A 133 -7.21 14.11 4.93
C SER A 133 -8.52 14.81 5.28
N GLU A 134 -9.62 14.50 4.57
CA GLU A 134 -10.96 14.99 4.88
C GLU A 134 -11.45 14.50 6.26
N ALA A 135 -11.01 13.31 6.68
CA ALA A 135 -11.24 12.80 8.03
C ALA A 135 -10.35 13.46 9.10
N GLY A 136 -9.43 14.36 8.71
CA GLY A 136 -8.52 15.07 9.60
C GLY A 136 -7.30 14.27 10.04
N ILE A 137 -6.92 13.25 9.27
CA ILE A 137 -5.68 12.49 9.41
C ILE A 137 -4.71 12.97 8.33
N LYS A 138 -3.47 13.27 8.71
CA LYS A 138 -2.43 13.70 7.78
C LYS A 138 -1.55 12.53 7.36
#